data_AF-A0A3S3MZH6-F1
#
_entry.id   AF-A0A3S3MZH6-F1
#
_cell.length_a   1.000
_cell.length_b   1.000
_cell.length_c   1.000
_cell.angle_alpha   90.00
_cell.angle_beta   90.00
_cell.angle_gamma   90.00
#
_symmetry.space_group_name_H-M   'P 1'
#
loop_
_entity.id
_entity.type
_entity.pdbx_description
1 polymer ?
#
loop_
_entity_poly.entity_id
_entity_poly.type
_entity_poly.pdbx_seq_one_letter_code
_entity_poly.pdbx_strand_id
1 'polypeptide(L)'
;MFSYFSLENLNLYHSPFDFSFLPLFRGSPNIEMDEHTFLVNRERAVDYLNSLDKVFVNDQFLNWDLENRIKVRIVAARAYHSLFMHNM
;
A
#
# COMPACT_ATOMS: atom_id res chain seq x y z
N MET A 1 -5.75 1.47 11.44
CA MET A 1 -4.86 0.45 10.86
C MET A 1 -4.60 0.86 9.43
N PHE A 2 -3.61 1.71 9.20
CA PHE A 2 -3.18 2.11 7.86
C PHE A 2 -1.70 1.74 7.77
N SER A 3 -1.43 0.48 7.44
CA SER A 3 -0.11 0.04 7.01
C SER A 3 0.03 0.43 5.55
N TYR A 4 0.73 1.53 5.29
CA TYR A 4 1.07 1.93 3.93
C TYR A 4 2.07 0.93 3.36
N PHE A 5 1.60 0.12 2.42
CA PHE A 5 2.42 -0.72 1.57
C PHE A 5 2.86 0.17 0.41
N SER A 6 4.14 0.54 0.35
CA SER A 6 4.67 1.29 -0.79
C SER A 6 4.70 0.36 -2.02
N LEU A 7 3.64 0.41 -2.82
CA LEU A 7 3.53 -0.23 -4.14
C LEU A 7 4.25 0.59 -5.23
N GLU A 8 5.31 1.32 -4.92
CA GLU A 8 6.02 2.18 -5.88
C GLU A 8 6.81 1.40 -6.96
N ASN A 9 6.80 0.05 -6.94
CA ASN A 9 7.51 -0.78 -7.94
C ASN A 9 6.61 -1.60 -8.88
N LEU A 10 5.28 -1.40 -8.86
CA LEU A 10 4.39 -1.99 -9.86
C LEU A 10 3.78 -0.87 -10.71
N ASN A 11 4.49 -0.53 -11.78
CA ASN A 11 3.97 0.25 -12.92
C ASN A 11 2.78 -0.50 -13.57
N LEU A 12 1.61 -0.48 -12.94
CA LEU A 12 0.35 -0.98 -13.51
C LEU A 12 -0.62 0.16 -13.86
N TYR A 13 -0.20 1.42 -13.78
CA TYR A 13 -1.07 2.59 -13.92
C TYR A 13 -1.32 3.09 -15.36
N HIS A 14 -0.83 2.37 -16.38
CA HIS A 14 -1.25 2.62 -17.76
C HIS A 14 -1.94 1.39 -18.35
N SER A 15 -3.09 1.04 -17.79
CA SER A 15 -4.08 0.25 -18.52
C SER A 15 -4.97 1.24 -19.30
N PRO A 16 -5.06 1.17 -20.64
CA PRO A 16 -5.89 2.06 -21.46
C PRO A 16 -7.38 1.70 -21.40
N PHE A 17 -7.78 0.80 -20.49
CA PHE A 17 -9.14 0.29 -20.39
C PHE A 17 -9.91 1.12 -19.38
N ASP A 18 -10.82 1.96 -19.88
CA ASP A 18 -11.95 2.43 -19.09
C ASP A 18 -12.80 1.20 -18.72
N PHE A 19 -12.81 0.86 -17.44
CA PHE A 19 -13.45 -0.34 -16.90
C PHE A 19 -14.95 -0.16 -16.63
N SER A 20 -15.52 1.03 -16.93
CA SER A 20 -16.94 1.32 -16.72
C SER A 20 -17.89 0.45 -17.56
N PHE A 21 -17.37 -0.27 -18.56
CA PHE A 21 -18.15 -1.13 -19.46
C PHE A 21 -18.13 -2.62 -19.11
N LEU A 22 -17.35 -3.06 -18.12
CA LEU A 22 -17.25 -4.48 -17.76
C LEU A 22 -18.26 -4.86 -16.66
N PRO A 23 -19.10 -5.90 -16.86
CA PRO A 23 -20.15 -6.29 -15.92
C PRO A 23 -19.63 -6.89 -14.60
N LEU A 24 -18.31 -6.89 -14.39
CA LEU A 24 -17.61 -7.43 -13.21
C LEU A 24 -17.85 -6.64 -11.91
N PHE A 25 -18.36 -5.41 -11.99
CA PHE A 25 -18.54 -4.55 -10.81
C PHE A 25 -19.84 -4.80 -10.01
N ARG A 26 -20.82 -5.53 -10.55
CA ARG A 26 -22.12 -5.73 -9.87
C ARG A 26 -22.09 -6.68 -8.66
N GLY A 27 -20.91 -7.14 -8.24
CA GLY A 27 -20.73 -7.97 -7.04
C GLY A 27 -19.31 -8.01 -6.51
N SER A 28 -18.43 -7.13 -6.97
CA SER A 28 -17.07 -7.05 -6.46
C SER A 28 -17.08 -6.43 -5.05
N PRO A 29 -16.32 -6.99 -4.08
CA PRO A 29 -16.14 -6.33 -2.78
C PRO A 29 -15.27 -5.06 -2.89
N ASN A 30 -14.65 -4.80 -4.05
CA ASN A 30 -13.77 -3.65 -4.24
C ASN A 30 -14.59 -2.37 -4.47
N ILE A 31 -14.38 -1.39 -3.60
CA ILE A 31 -14.97 -0.05 -3.72
C ILE A 31 -14.00 0.83 -4.51
N GLU A 32 -14.49 1.45 -5.59
CA GLU A 32 -13.68 2.36 -6.40
C GLU A 32 -13.32 3.64 -5.62
N MET A 33 -12.12 4.15 -5.88
CA MET A 33 -11.62 5.40 -5.32
C MET A 33 -11.04 6.25 -6.45
N ASP A 34 -11.43 7.52 -6.47
CA ASP A 34 -10.88 8.51 -7.40
C ASP A 34 -9.40 8.80 -7.10
N GLU A 35 -8.61 9.03 -8.17
CA GLU A 35 -7.17 9.24 -8.07
C GLU A 35 -6.81 10.48 -7.25
N HIS A 36 -7.53 11.59 -7.44
CA HIS A 36 -7.28 12.80 -6.68
C HIS A 36 -7.53 12.57 -5.18
N THR A 37 -8.59 11.84 -4.85
CA THR A 37 -8.89 11.45 -3.46
C THR A 37 -7.78 10.58 -2.86
N PHE A 38 -7.25 9.62 -3.63
CA PHE A 38 -6.12 8.78 -3.20
C PHE A 38 -4.86 9.61 -2.94
N LEU A 39 -4.51 10.53 -3.85
CA LEU A 39 -3.34 11.39 -3.73
C LEU A 39 -3.41 12.29 -2.49
N VAL A 40 -4.57 12.90 -2.23
CA VAL A 40 -4.80 13.72 -1.02
C VAL A 40 -4.66 12.87 0.25
N ASN A 41 -5.16 11.63 0.25
CA ASN A 41 -5.02 10.74 1.41
C ASN A 41 -3.57 10.29 1.63
N ARG A 42 -2.82 10.03 0.54
CA ARG A 42 -1.39 9.69 0.59
C ARG A 42 -0.58 10.84 1.20
N GLU A 43 -0.79 12.07 0.75
CA GLU A 43 -0.12 13.26 1.28
C GLU A 43 -0.38 13.42 2.77
N ARG A 44 -1.65 13.35 3.20
CA ARG A 44 -2.01 13.43 4.64
C ARG A 44 -1.33 12.38 5.50
N ALA A 45 -1.16 11.17 4.99
CA ALA A 45 -0.49 10.12 5.74
C ALA A 45 1.02 10.33 5.83
N VAL A 46 1.65 10.83 4.77
CA VAL A 46 3.07 11.20 4.79
C VAL A 46 3.29 12.34 5.79
N ASP A 47 2.45 13.37 5.76
CA ASP A 47 2.51 14.48 6.72
C ASP A 47 2.34 14.02 8.16
N TYR A 48 1.38 13.12 8.41
CA TYR A 48 1.20 12.52 9.74
C TYR A 48 2.46 11.79 10.20
N LEU A 49 3.06 10.95 9.35
CA LEU A 49 4.28 10.22 9.70
C LEU A 49 5.47 11.16 9.95
N ASN A 50 5.61 12.20 9.14
CA ASN A 50 6.67 13.22 9.30
C ASN A 50 6.49 14.07 10.56
N SER A 51 5.26 14.19 11.07
CA SER A 51 4.97 14.94 12.31
C SER A 51 5.36 14.19 13.60
N LEU A 52 5.68 12.90 13.50
CA LEU A 52 6.03 12.06 14.65
C LEU A 52 7.51 12.16 14.99
N ASP A 53 7.85 12.18 16.28
CA ASP A 53 9.25 12.16 16.76
C ASP A 53 10.01 10.90 16.34
N LYS A 54 9.29 9.79 16.14
CA LYS A 54 9.84 8.48 15.81
C LYS A 54 8.93 7.74 14.84
N VAL A 55 9.57 7.07 13.89
CA VAL A 55 8.93 6.16 12.94
C VAL A 55 9.70 4.84 12.90
N PHE A 56 8.99 3.75 12.62
CA PHE A 56 9.58 2.41 12.52
C PHE A 56 9.56 1.96 11.07
N VAL A 57 10.71 1.50 10.56
CA VAL A 57 10.89 1.08 9.16
C VAL A 57 11.39 -0.36 9.13
N ASN A 58 10.68 -1.21 8.40
CA ASN A 58 11.05 -2.61 8.20
C ASN A 58 11.14 -2.92 6.71
N ASP A 59 12.28 -3.43 6.27
CA ASP A 59 12.50 -3.92 4.91
C ASP A 59 12.45 -5.44 4.89
N GLN A 60 11.56 -6.01 4.07
CA GLN A 60 11.27 -7.44 4.07
C GLN A 60 10.95 -7.96 2.66
N PHE A 61 10.93 -9.29 2.53
CA PHE A 61 10.50 -9.96 1.31
C PHE A 61 9.17 -10.65 1.55
N LEU A 62 8.21 -10.43 0.66
CA LEU A 62 7.03 -11.27 0.56
C LEU A 62 7.28 -12.37 -0.46
N ASN A 63 6.58 -13.48 -0.26
CA ASN A 63 6.71 -14.74 -0.99
C ASN A 63 7.95 -15.55 -0.56
N TRP A 64 7.75 -16.86 -0.41
CA TRP A 64 8.79 -17.80 0.00
C TRP A 64 9.69 -18.20 -1.18
N ASP A 65 9.14 -18.24 -2.39
CA ASP A 65 9.85 -18.61 -3.61
C ASP A 65 10.83 -17.49 -4.02
N LEU A 66 12.11 -17.85 -4.12
CA LEU A 66 13.21 -16.91 -4.30
C LEU A 66 13.12 -16.10 -5.60
N GLU A 67 12.57 -16.70 -6.66
CA GLU A 67 12.43 -16.08 -7.99
C GLU A 67 11.28 -15.07 -8.04
N ASN A 68 10.25 -15.30 -7.22
CA ASN A 68 9.04 -14.48 -7.18
C ASN A 68 8.94 -13.65 -5.90
N ARG A 69 10.07 -13.30 -5.28
CA ARG A 69 10.09 -12.45 -4.07
C ARG A 69 9.79 -11.00 -4.40
N ILE A 70 8.90 -10.42 -3.62
CA ILE A 70 8.56 -9.00 -3.71
C ILE A 70 9.26 -8.28 -2.57
N LYS A 71 10.11 -7.30 -2.89
CA LYS A 71 10.74 -6.42 -1.90
C LYS A 71 9.70 -5.42 -1.40
N VAL A 72 9.55 -5.33 -0.09
CA VAL A 72 8.57 -4.47 0.55
C VAL A 72 9.23 -3.67 1.65
N ARG A 73 8.94 -2.38 1.69
CA ARG A 73 9.24 -1.49 2.82
C ARG A 73 7.94 -1.16 3.55
N ILE A 74 7.92 -1.42 4.85
CA ILE A 74 6.82 -1.08 5.74
C ILE A 74 7.26 0.08 6.61
N VAL A 75 6.45 1.15 6.62
CA VAL A 75 6.63 2.30 7.52
C VAL A 75 5.45 2.34 8.48
N ALA A 76 5.72 2.35 9.78
CA ALA A 76 4.70 2.32 10.82
C ALA A 76 4.95 3.38 11.91
N ALA A 77 3.87 3.99 12.39
CA ALA A 77 3.89 4.93 13.51
C ALA A 77 4.07 4.26 14.88
N ARG A 78 3.84 2.95 15.00
CA ARG A 78 3.85 2.23 16.28
C ARG A 78 4.74 0.98 16.23
N ALA A 79 5.53 0.78 17.28
CA ALA A 79 6.46 -0.34 17.41
C ALA A 79 5.77 -1.71 17.27
N TYR A 80 4.59 -1.89 17.89
CA TYR A 80 3.83 -3.14 17.82
C TYR A 80 3.50 -3.54 16.37
N HIS A 81 3.10 -2.58 15.53
CA HIS A 81 2.78 -2.89 14.13
C HIS A 81 4.04 -3.25 13.34
N SER A 82 5.17 -2.58 13.61
CA SER A 82 6.45 -2.98 13.03
C SER A 82 6.83 -4.41 13.46
N LEU A 83 6.73 -4.75 14.74
CA LEU A 83 7.00 -6.11 15.22
C LEU A 83 6.06 -7.15 14.60
N PHE A 84 4.76 -6.86 14.52
CA PHE A 84 3.78 -7.74 13.90
C PHE A 84 4.15 -8.02 12.43
N MET A 85 4.46 -6.97 11.68
CA MET A 85 4.84 -7.11 10.28
C MET A 85 6.16 -7.84 10.10
N HIS A 86 7.06 -7.80 11.09
CA HIS A 86 8.31 -8.56 11.07
C HIS A 86 8.11 -10.07 11.26
N ASN A 87 7.07 -10.46 12.01
CA ASN A 87 6.80 -11.85 12.33
C ASN A 87 5.90 -12.56 11.29
N MET A 88 5.21 -11.77 10.46
CA MET A 88 4.38 -12.24 9.34
C MET A 88 5.23 -12.63 8.14
#